data_AF-A0A937ASH4-F1
#
_entry.id   AF-A0A937ASH4-F1
#
_cell.length_a   1.000
_cell.length_b   1.000
_cell.length_c   1.000
_cell.angle_alpha   90.00
_cell.angle_beta   90.00
_cell.angle_gamma   90.00
#
_symmetry.space_group_name_H-M   'P 1'
#
loop_
_entity.id
_entity.type
_entity.pdbx_description
1 polymer ?
#
loop_
_entity_poly.entity_id
_entity_poly.type
_entity_poly.pdbx_seq_one_letter_code
_entity_poly.pdbx_strand_id
1 'polypeptide(L)' 'MPDGGQAYADRLGTAGVKTIHREFDTLIHGFVGMRGALAAAARAMDDMVAGLRHELALLGR' A
#
# COMPACT_ATOMS: atom_id res chain seq x y z
N MET A 1 -0.63 -9.69 -12.74
CA MET A 1 -0.70 -10.78 -11.76
C MET A 1 -0.89 -10.17 -10.38
N PRO A 2 -2.14 -9.89 -9.95
CA PRO A 2 -2.43 -9.25 -8.66
C PRO A 2 -2.11 -10.14 -7.43
N ASP A 3 -2.00 -11.46 -7.61
CA ASP A 3 -2.11 -12.42 -6.49
C ASP A 3 -0.89 -12.51 -5.56
N GLY A 4 0.28 -12.03 -5.99
CA GLY A 4 1.52 -12.14 -5.21
C GLY A 4 1.52 -11.25 -3.95
N GLY A 5 0.89 -10.07 -4.02
CA GLY A 5 0.81 -9.12 -2.91
C GLY A 5 -0.06 -9.65 -1.77
N GLN A 6 -1.27 -10.10 -2.11
CA GLN A 6 -2.23 -10.66 -1.16
C GLN A 6 -1.67 -11.90 -0.46
N ALA A 7 -1.12 -12.85 -1.21
CA ALA A 7 -0.55 -14.08 -0.63
C ALA A 7 0.59 -13.81 0.37
N TYR A 8 1.39 -12.76 0.14
CA TYR A 8 2.44 -12.37 1.08
C TYR A 8 1.86 -11.68 2.32
N ALA A 9 0.89 -10.78 2.13
CA ALA A 9 0.21 -10.14 3.24
C ALA A 9 -0.49 -11.15 4.17
N ASP A 10 -1.12 -12.17 3.61
CA ASP A 10 -1.78 -13.25 4.36
C ASP A 10 -0.77 -14.06 5.20
N ARG A 11 0.41 -14.33 4.64
CA ARG A 11 1.49 -15.02 5.36
C ARG A 11 2.00 -14.19 6.53
N LEU A 12 2.18 -12.88 6.33
CA LEU A 12 2.59 -11.96 7.40
C LEU A 12 1.53 -11.88 8.51
N GLY A 13 0.25 -11.75 8.14
CA GLY A 13 -0.86 -11.75 9.09
C GLY A 13 -0.95 -13.04 9.89
N THR A 14 -0.81 -14.19 9.23
CA THR A 14 -0.78 -15.52 9.88
C THR A 14 0.39 -15.66 10.86
N ALA A 15 1.53 -15.04 10.56
CA ALA A 15 2.69 -15.01 11.46
C ALA A 15 2.57 -14.00 12.63
N GLY A 16 1.43 -13.32 12.76
CA GLY A 16 1.19 -12.32 13.82
C GLY A 16 1.84 -10.96 13.54
N VAL A 17 2.35 -10.72 12.32
CA VAL A 17 2.90 -9.43 11.93
C VAL A 17 1.74 -8.50 11.58
N LYS A 18 1.67 -7.35 12.26
CA LYS A 18 0.72 -6.28 11.91
C LYS A 18 0.95 -5.85 10.46
N THR A 19 -0.03 -6.13 9.60
CA THR A 19 0.09 -5.96 8.16
C THR A 19 -1.11 -5.20 7.63
N ILE A 20 -0.86 -4.21 6.77
CA ILE A 20 -1.90 -3.45 6.06
C ILE A 20 -1.69 -3.73 4.57
N HIS A 21 -2.66 -4.40 3.94
CA HIS A 21 -2.70 -4.63 2.50
C HIS A 21 -3.74 -3.72 1.85
N ARG A 22 -3.41 -3.14 0.68
CA ARG A 22 -4.34 -2.34 -0.11
C ARG A 22 -4.13 -2.65 -1.59
N GLU A 23 -5.23 -2.89 -2.28
CA GLU A 23 -5.27 -3.08 -3.72
C GLU A 23 -5.74 -1.80 -4.42
N PHE A 24 -5.21 -1.57 -5.61
CA PHE A 24 -5.56 -0.43 -6.45
C PHE A 24 -5.96 -0.97 -7.83
N ASP A 25 -7.16 -1.56 -7.92
CA ASP A 25 -7.61 -2.40 -9.04
C ASP A 25 -7.57 -1.73 -10.41
N THR A 26 -7.64 -0.39 -10.44
CA THR A 26 -7.61 0.41 -11.67
C THR A 26 -6.20 0.84 -12.08
N LEU A 27 -5.19 0.54 -11.27
CA LEU A 27 -3.81 0.95 -11.49
C LEU A 27 -2.93 -0.22 -11.93
N ILE A 28 -2.09 0.06 -12.92
CA ILE A 28 -1.13 -0.91 -13.43
C ILE A 28 0.12 -1.00 -12.56
N HIS A 29 0.82 -2.12 -12.63
CA HIS A 29 2.16 -2.23 -12.03
C HIS A 29 3.06 -1.08 -12.50
N GLY A 30 3.79 -0.46 -11.56
CA GLY A 30 4.64 0.70 -11.85
C GLY A 30 3.93 2.06 -11.79
N PHE A 31 2.64 2.13 -11.43
CA PHE A 31 1.90 3.39 -11.33
C PHE A 31 2.56 4.44 -10.41
N VAL A 32 3.38 4.02 -9.44
CA VAL A 32 4.12 4.89 -8.53
C VAL A 32 4.98 5.95 -9.25
N GLY A 33 5.54 5.60 -10.41
CA GLY A 33 6.30 6.53 -11.26
C GLY A 33 5.43 7.48 -12.08
N MET A 34 4.13 7.23 -12.16
CA MET A 34 3.19 7.91 -13.05
C MET A 34 2.37 9.00 -12.37
N ARG A 35 2.74 9.43 -11.16
CA ARG A 35 2.01 10.47 -10.39
C ARG A 35 1.77 11.78 -11.14
N GLY A 36 2.67 12.15 -12.07
CA GLY A 36 2.51 13.35 -12.92
C GLY A 36 1.59 13.16 -14.12
N ALA A 37 1.23 11.92 -14.46
CA ALA A 37 0.42 11.57 -15.62
C ALA A 37 -0.96 10.99 -15.23
N LEU A 38 -1.07 10.36 -14.06
CA LEU A 38 -2.27 9.70 -13.59
C LEU A 38 -2.68 10.25 -12.22
N ALA A 39 -3.81 10.96 -12.16
CA ALA A 39 -4.35 11.49 -10.89
C ALA A 39 -4.63 10.38 -9.87
N ALA A 40 -5.10 9.21 -10.34
CA ALA A 40 -5.31 8.04 -9.49
C ALA A 40 -4.00 7.52 -8.86
N ALA A 41 -2.87 7.61 -9.58
CA ALA A 41 -1.56 7.25 -9.04
C ALA A 41 -1.06 8.24 -7.99
N ALA A 42 -1.31 9.55 -8.19
CA ALA A 42 -1.01 10.56 -7.18
C ALA A 42 -1.80 10.30 -5.88
N ARG A 43 -3.10 10.06 -6.01
CA ARG A 43 -3.96 9.78 -4.86
C ARG A 43 -3.58 8.49 -4.12
N ALA A 44 -3.31 7.42 -4.84
CA ALA A 44 -2.84 6.17 -4.23
C ALA A 44 -1.55 6.40 -3.41
N MET A 45 -0.65 7.25 -3.91
CA MET A 45 0.58 7.61 -3.21
C MET A 45 0.34 8.45 -1.96
N ASP A 46 -0.60 9.40 -2.00
CA ASP A 46 -1.00 10.16 -0.82
C ASP A 46 -1.60 9.25 0.25
N ASP A 47 -2.46 8.31 -0.13
CA ASP A 47 -3.08 7.34 0.77
C ASP A 47 -2.04 6.42 1.44
N MET A 48 -1.03 5.96 0.68
CA MET A 48 0.07 5.15 1.20
C MET A 48 0.93 5.94 2.20
N VAL A 49 1.29 7.18 1.88
CA VAL A 49 2.10 8.04 2.77
C VAL A 49 1.33 8.42 4.03
N ALA A 50 0.03 8.71 3.93
CA ALA A 50 -0.81 9.00 5.08
C ALA A 50 -0.89 7.79 6.04
N GLY A 51 -1.07 6.58 5.50
CA GLY A 51 -1.05 5.35 6.28
C GLY A 51 0.29 5.14 7.01
N LEU A 52 1.41 5.30 6.29
CA LEU A 52 2.73 5.18 6.90
C LEU A 52 2.95 6.18 8.04
N ARG A 53 2.59 7.46 7.84
CA ARG A 53 2.70 8.49 8.88
C ARG A 53 1.86 8.16 10.12
N HIS A 54 0.65 7.63 9.91
CA HIS A 54 -0.23 7.23 11.00
C HIS A 54 0.40 6.14 11.88
N GLU A 55 0.91 5.07 11.26
CA GLU A 55 1.54 3.96 11.99
C GLU A 55 2.84 4.40 12.69
N LEU A 56 3.67 5.23 12.04
CA LEU A 56 4.87 5.79 12.67
C LEU A 56 4.52 6.65 13.89
N ALA A 57 3.44 7.43 13.83
CA ALA A 57 2.98 8.22 14.98
C ALA A 57 2.43 7.34 16.11
N LEU A 58 1.93 6.14 15.82
CA LEU A 58 1.53 5.15 16.82
C LEU A 58 2.73 4.46 17.48
N LEU A 59 3.80 4.21 16.72
CA LEU A 59 5.02 3.57 17.23
C LEU A 59 5.90 4.50 18.08
N GLY A 60 5.87 5.80 17.82
CA GLY A 60 6.62 6.80 18.59
C GLY A 60 5.98 7.21 19.92
N ARG A 61 4.86 6.58 20.29
CA ARG A 61 4.18 6.71 21.59
C ARG A 61 4.51 5.52 22.47
#